data_AF-A0A7X8QPF0-F1
#
_entry.id   AF-A0A7X8QPF0-F1
#
_cell.length_a   1.000
_cell.length_b   1.000
_cell.length_c   1.000
_cell.angle_alpha   90.00
_cell.angle_beta   90.00
_cell.angle_gamma   90.00
#
_symmetry.space_group_name_H-M   'P 1'
#
loop_
_entity.id
_entity.type
_entity.pdbx_description
1 polymer ?
#
loop_
_entity_poly.entity_id
_entity_poly.type
_entity_poly.pdbx_seq_one_letter_code
_entity_poly.pdbx_strand_id
1 'polypeptide(L)'
;MARNTYEVDEKLETKFNMKHWIRIMQYVKPYQKEMIFTIFLMMVASVVMLLGPYLMQQAIDKKIPQGDILGLVLLSGIFLLTIIINAICTKYRIRTMSYIGQNIIYKIREDLFTHLQTLPFTYYDSRPHGKILVRVVNYINSLSDLLSNGLVNVITDLFSLIAIVFFMFFIDVKLTLLCMMGLPFLGVVVFLLRKANRKSWQEVSSKQSNMNAYIHESIEGMKVTQSFAREEKNLEIFEDLGNQYRSAWLHGIRVRFILWPVVDNISTLTSAFIYVIGVSRLNQGITVGVLIAFISYISRFWGPIINMSNFYNSIITSMAYLERIFETMDEKPSVVNAEDAIDIPEIVGRVELENVTFAYEEGQNVLENVSFKVEPGDTIALVGPTGAGKTTIVNLLSRFYNATDGKVKIDDYDVQKVTLESLRKQMGVMLQDTFIFSGTIMDNIRYGKLDATDEEVIEAAKAVRAH
;
A
#
# COMPACT_ATOMS: atom_id res chain seq x y z
N MET A 1 32.83 -0.91 4.44
CA MET A 1 31.90 0.07 5.05
C MET A 1 30.51 -0.50 4.93
N ALA A 2 29.88 -0.87 6.06
CA ALA A 2 28.54 -1.43 6.07
C ALA A 2 27.55 -0.36 5.59
N ARG A 3 26.87 -0.63 4.47
CA ARG A 3 26.05 0.34 3.75
C ARG A 3 24.61 0.45 4.28
N ASN A 4 24.31 -0.22 5.40
CA ASN A 4 22.98 -0.33 6.03
C ASN A 4 23.14 -0.68 7.53
N THR A 5 23.46 0.29 8.38
CA THR A 5 23.38 0.16 9.84
C THR A 5 22.32 1.13 10.36
N TYR A 6 21.76 0.90 11.56
CA TYR A 6 20.80 1.82 12.20
C TYR A 6 21.39 3.22 12.46
N GLU A 7 22.70 3.41 12.27
CA GLU A 7 23.39 4.68 12.43
C GLU A 7 23.33 5.58 11.18
N VAL A 8 22.91 5.04 10.03
CA VAL A 8 22.99 5.74 8.73
C VAL A 8 21.60 6.05 8.19
N ASP A 9 21.36 7.33 7.92
CA ASP A 9 20.09 7.82 7.38
C ASP A 9 19.87 7.39 5.91
N GLU A 10 18.76 6.70 5.63
CA GLU A 10 18.40 6.24 4.28
C GLU A 10 17.67 7.36 3.50
N LYS A 11 18.18 7.71 2.31
CA LYS A 11 17.53 8.74 1.46
C LYS A 11 16.44 8.12 0.58
N LEU A 12 15.18 8.36 0.94
CA LEU A 12 14.04 8.07 0.06
C LEU A 12 13.94 9.12 -1.05
N GLU A 13 14.42 8.78 -2.23
CA GLU A 13 14.14 9.49 -3.48
C GLU A 13 13.21 8.66 -4.38
N THR A 14 11.94 8.51 -4.00
CA THR A 14 10.95 7.99 -4.96
C THR A 14 10.29 9.16 -5.69
N LYS A 15 10.55 9.24 -7.00
CA LYS A 15 9.85 10.16 -7.91
C LYS A 15 8.53 9.51 -8.30
N PHE A 16 7.49 10.32 -8.50
CA PHE A 16 6.22 9.87 -9.06
C PHE A 16 6.46 9.08 -10.37
N ASN A 17 5.97 7.84 -10.43
CA ASN A 17 6.11 6.99 -11.60
C ASN A 17 4.74 6.71 -12.21
N MET A 18 4.49 7.31 -13.39
CA MET A 18 3.21 7.21 -14.09
C MET A 18 2.84 5.77 -14.48
N LYS A 19 3.84 4.88 -14.68
CA LYS A 19 3.58 3.48 -15.06
C LYS A 19 2.84 2.71 -13.97
N HIS A 20 3.24 2.89 -12.71
CA HIS A 20 2.58 2.22 -11.57
C HIS A 20 1.15 2.74 -11.37
N TRP A 21 0.90 4.03 -11.61
CA TRP A 21 -0.45 4.59 -11.60
C TRP A 21 -1.35 3.97 -12.67
N ILE A 22 -0.87 3.88 -13.90
CA ILE A 22 -1.63 3.27 -15.01
C ILE A 22 -1.97 1.81 -14.69
N ARG A 23 -1.04 1.07 -14.09
CA ARG A 23 -1.27 -0.33 -13.72
C ARG A 23 -2.31 -0.49 -12.61
N ILE A 24 -2.31 0.37 -11.58
CA ILE A 24 -3.45 0.43 -10.64
C ILE A 24 -4.76 0.68 -11.35
N MET A 25 -4.80 1.61 -12.30
CA MET A 25 -6.04 1.95 -12.97
C MET A 25 -6.62 0.76 -13.74
N GLN A 26 -5.81 -0.25 -14.10
CA GLN A 26 -6.31 -1.52 -14.63
C GLN A 26 -7.12 -2.32 -13.61
N TYR A 27 -6.75 -2.28 -12.32
CA TYR A 27 -7.54 -2.88 -11.24
C TYR A 27 -8.83 -2.08 -10.95
N VAL A 28 -8.84 -0.77 -11.21
CA VAL A 28 -10.04 0.10 -11.08
C VAL A 28 -11.00 -0.08 -12.26
N LYS A 29 -10.48 -0.39 -13.45
CA LYS A 29 -11.24 -0.48 -14.72
C LYS A 29 -12.53 -1.31 -14.64
N PRO A 30 -12.60 -2.48 -13.96
CA PRO A 30 -13.85 -3.24 -13.83
C PRO A 30 -14.98 -2.46 -13.17
N TYR A 31 -14.65 -1.51 -12.29
CA TYR A 31 -15.58 -0.72 -11.47
C TYR A 31 -15.78 0.72 -11.99
N GLN A 32 -15.34 1.01 -13.22
CA GLN A 32 -15.36 2.36 -13.77
C GLN A 32 -16.77 2.95 -13.87
N LYS A 33 -17.80 2.13 -14.11
CA LYS A 33 -19.17 2.60 -14.27
C LYS A 33 -19.74 3.08 -12.94
N GLU A 34 -19.56 2.28 -11.89
CA GLU A 34 -19.96 2.56 -10.53
C GLU A 34 -19.23 3.77 -9.97
N MET A 35 -17.93 3.90 -10.28
CA MET A 35 -17.12 5.05 -9.91
C MET A 35 -17.60 6.34 -10.62
N ILE A 36 -17.82 6.31 -11.94
CA ILE A 36 -18.34 7.47 -12.70
C ILE A 36 -19.73 7.87 -12.19
N PHE A 37 -20.62 6.90 -11.97
CA PHE A 37 -21.96 7.16 -11.45
C PHE A 37 -21.91 7.79 -10.04
N THR A 38 -21.03 7.28 -9.17
CA THR A 38 -20.83 7.83 -7.83
C THR A 38 -20.29 9.25 -7.87
N ILE A 39 -19.31 9.53 -8.75
CA ILE A 39 -18.77 10.88 -8.96
C ILE A 39 -19.87 11.82 -9.44
N PHE A 40 -20.65 11.43 -10.45
CA PHE A 40 -21.75 12.23 -10.98
C PHE A 40 -22.78 12.54 -9.88
N LEU A 41 -23.20 11.53 -9.13
CA LEU A 41 -24.13 11.68 -8.02
C LEU A 41 -23.57 12.59 -6.91
N MET A 42 -22.27 12.55 -6.65
CA MET A 42 -21.60 13.48 -5.74
C MET A 42 -21.50 14.91 -6.27
N MET A 43 -21.33 15.10 -7.57
CA MET A 43 -21.39 16.42 -8.20
C MET A 43 -22.79 17.03 -8.03
N VAL A 44 -23.85 16.25 -8.31
CA VAL A 44 -25.24 16.67 -8.08
C VAL A 44 -25.47 17.01 -6.61
N ALA A 45 -25.07 16.12 -5.70
CA ALA A 45 -25.20 16.35 -4.26
C ALA A 45 -24.46 17.61 -3.78
N SER A 46 -23.32 17.93 -4.39
CA SER A 46 -22.56 19.14 -4.11
C SER A 46 -23.34 20.38 -4.55
N VAL A 47 -23.84 20.43 -5.78
CA VAL A 47 -24.67 21.56 -6.28
C VAL A 47 -25.92 21.74 -5.43
N VAL A 48 -26.61 20.66 -5.08
CA VAL A 48 -27.83 20.68 -4.24
C VAL A 48 -27.53 21.27 -2.86
N MET A 49 -26.39 20.93 -2.25
CA MET A 49 -25.96 21.53 -0.97
C MET A 49 -25.61 23.00 -1.08
N LEU A 50 -25.15 23.46 -2.25
CA LEU A 50 -24.85 24.88 -2.49
C LEU A 50 -26.09 25.74 -2.65
N LEU A 51 -27.27 25.15 -2.85
CA LEU A 51 -28.54 25.89 -2.80
C LEU A 51 -28.86 26.38 -1.38
N GLY A 52 -28.38 25.70 -0.33
CA GLY A 52 -28.68 26.03 1.06
C GLY A 52 -28.45 27.49 1.44
N PRO A 53 -27.22 28.03 1.27
CA PRO A 53 -26.95 29.44 1.54
C PRO A 53 -27.84 30.40 0.73
N TYR A 54 -28.13 30.09 -0.54
CA TYR A 54 -29.02 30.90 -1.37
C TYR A 54 -30.49 30.86 -0.89
N LEU A 55 -30.98 29.69 -0.47
CA LEU A 55 -32.32 29.56 0.13
C LEU A 55 -32.41 30.38 1.44
N MET A 56 -31.35 30.37 2.24
CA MET A 56 -31.23 31.20 3.44
C MET A 56 -31.27 32.70 3.11
N GLN A 57 -30.57 33.12 2.05
CA GLN A 57 -30.66 34.49 1.54
C GLN A 57 -32.10 34.88 1.17
N GLN A 58 -32.80 34.05 0.38
CA GLN A 58 -34.18 34.35 -0.04
C GLN A 58 -35.15 34.40 1.15
N ALA A 59 -34.94 33.55 2.17
CA ALA A 59 -35.72 33.57 3.39
C ALA A 59 -35.57 34.92 4.12
N ILE A 60 -34.33 35.39 4.29
CA ILE A 60 -34.01 36.62 5.01
C ILE A 60 -34.41 37.88 4.24
N ASP A 61 -34.16 37.91 2.93
CA ASP A 61 -34.34 39.14 2.16
C ASP A 61 -35.78 39.38 1.71
N LYS A 62 -36.55 38.31 1.47
CA LYS A 62 -37.90 38.43 0.90
C LYS A 62 -38.97 37.90 1.84
N LYS A 63 -38.81 36.68 2.36
CA LYS A 63 -39.92 35.98 3.05
C LYS A 63 -40.16 36.50 4.47
N ILE A 64 -39.10 36.72 5.26
CA ILE A 64 -39.22 37.27 6.61
C ILE A 64 -39.79 38.70 6.61
N PRO A 65 -39.27 39.66 5.81
CA PRO A 65 -39.78 41.04 5.81
C PRO A 65 -41.24 41.15 5.33
N GLN A 66 -41.68 40.23 4.47
CA GLN A 66 -43.06 40.17 3.96
C GLN A 66 -44.03 39.44 4.90
N GLY A 67 -43.54 38.83 5.99
CA GLY A 67 -44.38 38.00 6.87
C GLY A 67 -44.94 36.74 6.20
N ASP A 68 -44.33 36.27 5.10
CA ASP A 68 -44.80 35.13 4.30
C ASP A 68 -44.41 33.80 4.94
N ILE A 69 -45.18 33.36 5.93
CA ILE A 69 -44.98 32.11 6.68
C ILE A 69 -45.03 30.89 5.74
N LEU A 70 -45.96 30.88 4.77
CA LEU A 70 -46.09 29.76 3.82
C LEU A 70 -44.84 29.65 2.94
N GLY A 71 -44.32 30.78 2.45
CA GLY A 71 -43.06 30.85 1.72
C GLY A 71 -41.86 30.36 2.55
N LEU A 72 -41.81 30.68 3.85
CA LEU A 72 -40.76 30.19 4.75
C LEU A 72 -40.84 28.67 4.97
N VAL A 73 -42.04 28.12 5.18
CA VAL A 73 -42.24 26.67 5.32
C VAL A 73 -41.82 25.94 4.04
N LEU A 74 -42.18 26.50 2.86
CA LEU A 74 -41.79 25.93 1.58
C LEU A 74 -40.26 25.96 1.37
N LEU A 75 -39.59 27.08 1.66
CA LEU A 75 -38.12 27.16 1.58
C LEU A 75 -37.45 26.20 2.56
N SER A 76 -37.98 26.06 3.77
CA SER A 76 -37.48 25.12 4.79
C SER A 76 -37.65 23.68 4.33
N GLY A 77 -38.78 23.34 3.70
CA GLY A 77 -39.03 22.03 3.10
C GLY A 77 -38.08 21.71 1.96
N ILE A 78 -37.81 22.67 1.06
CA ILE A 78 -36.80 22.52 0.00
C ILE A 78 -35.41 22.32 0.62
N PHE A 79 -35.05 23.12 1.63
CA PHE A 79 -33.75 22.99 2.29
C PHE A 79 -33.60 21.62 2.97
N LEU A 80 -34.62 21.13 3.68
CA LEU A 80 -34.64 19.79 4.25
C LEU A 80 -34.47 18.71 3.16
N LEU A 81 -35.15 18.86 2.02
CA LEU A 81 -35.01 17.95 0.88
C LEU A 81 -33.56 17.93 0.36
N THR A 82 -32.89 19.09 0.29
CA THR A 82 -31.48 19.14 -0.13
C THR A 82 -30.56 18.36 0.81
N ILE A 83 -30.80 18.44 2.13
CA ILE A 83 -30.05 17.70 3.14
C ILE A 83 -30.32 16.19 3.01
N ILE A 84 -31.58 15.78 2.82
CA ILE A 84 -31.95 14.36 2.64
C ILE A 84 -31.29 13.78 1.38
N ILE A 85 -31.34 14.51 0.25
CA ILE A 85 -30.68 14.10 -1.00
C ILE A 85 -29.18 13.93 -0.75
N ASN A 86 -28.53 14.89 -0.09
CA ASN A 86 -27.10 14.80 0.20
C ASN A 86 -26.76 13.61 1.12
N ALA A 87 -27.59 13.33 2.13
CA ALA A 87 -27.41 12.21 3.04
C ALA A 87 -27.53 10.86 2.30
N ILE A 88 -28.53 10.70 1.44
CA ILE A 88 -28.71 9.51 0.60
C ILE A 88 -27.51 9.35 -0.34
N CYS A 89 -27.08 10.44 -0.98
CA CYS A 89 -25.96 10.42 -1.90
C CYS A 89 -24.64 10.02 -1.21
N THR A 90 -24.40 10.61 -0.03
CA THR A 90 -23.21 10.31 0.78
C THR A 90 -23.23 8.87 1.28
N LYS A 91 -24.38 8.35 1.70
CA LYS A 91 -24.55 6.93 2.09
C LYS A 91 -24.24 5.99 0.92
N TYR A 92 -24.77 6.29 -0.26
CA TYR A 92 -24.47 5.53 -1.48
C TYR A 92 -22.99 5.58 -1.81
N ARG A 93 -22.39 6.78 -1.82
CA ARG A 93 -20.94 6.96 -2.04
C ARG A 93 -20.12 6.09 -1.10
N ILE A 94 -20.33 6.19 0.21
CA ILE A 94 -19.55 5.46 1.21
C ILE A 94 -19.66 3.95 0.97
N ARG A 95 -20.87 3.43 0.76
CA ARG A 95 -21.07 1.99 0.56
C ARG A 95 -20.41 1.50 -0.73
N THR A 96 -20.64 2.19 -1.85
CA THR A 96 -20.09 1.82 -3.16
C THR A 96 -18.57 1.90 -3.16
N MET A 97 -18.02 2.97 -2.60
CA MET A 97 -16.57 3.16 -2.55
C MET A 97 -15.85 2.19 -1.62
N SER A 98 -16.42 1.88 -0.46
CA SER A 98 -15.88 0.83 0.40
C SER A 98 -15.90 -0.53 -0.30
N TYR A 99 -16.98 -0.85 -1.02
CA TYR A 99 -17.06 -2.10 -1.78
C TYR A 99 -16.00 -2.16 -2.90
N ILE A 100 -15.90 -1.12 -3.74
CA ILE A 100 -14.93 -1.06 -4.83
C ILE A 100 -13.50 -1.15 -4.27
N GLY A 101 -13.18 -0.33 -3.27
CA GLY A 101 -11.85 -0.29 -2.66
C GLY A 101 -11.44 -1.64 -2.07
N GLN A 102 -12.31 -2.30 -1.32
CA GLN A 102 -12.01 -3.62 -0.73
C GLN A 102 -11.86 -4.72 -1.78
N ASN A 103 -12.65 -4.70 -2.86
CA ASN A 103 -12.48 -5.69 -3.93
C ASN A 103 -11.18 -5.48 -4.73
N ILE A 104 -10.76 -4.22 -4.95
CA ILE A 104 -9.47 -3.94 -5.59
C ILE A 104 -8.33 -4.47 -4.72
N ILE A 105 -8.36 -4.20 -3.41
CA ILE A 105 -7.38 -4.71 -2.44
C ILE A 105 -7.35 -6.23 -2.44
N TYR A 106 -8.53 -6.87 -2.39
CA TYR A 106 -8.65 -8.31 -2.47
C TYR A 106 -7.97 -8.86 -3.71
N LYS A 107 -8.24 -8.27 -4.88
CA LYS A 107 -7.67 -8.74 -6.15
C LYS A 107 -6.15 -8.54 -6.22
N ILE A 108 -5.64 -7.39 -5.77
CA ILE A 108 -4.18 -7.16 -5.68
C ILE A 108 -3.53 -8.18 -4.74
N ARG A 109 -4.16 -8.49 -3.60
CA ARG A 109 -3.65 -9.46 -2.63
C ARG A 109 -3.68 -10.88 -3.18
N GLU A 110 -4.75 -11.26 -3.89
CA GLU A 110 -4.87 -12.55 -4.56
C GLU A 110 -3.78 -12.72 -5.63
N ASP A 111 -3.62 -11.74 -6.53
CA ASP A 111 -2.62 -11.80 -7.59
C ASP A 111 -1.19 -11.88 -7.00
N LEU A 112 -0.91 -11.08 -5.97
CA LEU A 112 0.39 -11.08 -5.31
C LEU A 112 0.66 -12.42 -4.59
N PHE A 113 -0.30 -12.94 -3.85
CA PHE A 113 -0.15 -14.20 -3.11
C PHE A 113 -0.02 -15.40 -4.05
N THR A 114 -0.76 -15.41 -5.15
CA THR A 114 -0.64 -16.44 -6.19
C THR A 114 0.74 -16.37 -6.83
N HIS A 115 1.21 -15.16 -7.17
CA HIS A 115 2.53 -14.98 -7.77
C HIS A 115 3.65 -15.42 -6.82
N LEU A 116 3.56 -15.11 -5.52
CA LEU A 116 4.55 -15.56 -4.52
C LEU A 116 4.75 -17.08 -4.56
N GLN A 117 3.68 -17.87 -4.70
CA GLN A 117 3.80 -19.33 -4.79
C GLN A 117 4.58 -19.82 -6.02
N THR A 118 4.71 -18.98 -7.06
CA THR A 118 5.47 -19.30 -8.28
C THR A 118 6.91 -18.79 -8.25
N LEU A 119 7.26 -17.93 -7.30
CA LEU A 119 8.60 -17.34 -7.22
C LEU A 119 9.65 -18.37 -6.83
N PRO A 120 10.89 -18.23 -7.34
CA PRO A 120 11.95 -19.19 -7.12
C PRO A 120 12.48 -19.07 -5.69
N PHE A 121 13.13 -20.13 -5.18
CA PHE A 121 13.76 -20.12 -3.86
C PHE A 121 14.76 -18.98 -3.69
N THR A 122 15.48 -18.60 -4.75
CA THR A 122 16.38 -17.42 -4.76
C THR A 122 15.69 -16.14 -4.29
N TYR A 123 14.40 -15.95 -4.60
CA TYR A 123 13.65 -14.77 -4.16
C TYR A 123 13.50 -14.75 -2.63
N TYR A 124 13.26 -15.91 -2.02
CA TYR A 124 13.10 -16.09 -0.59
C TYR A 124 14.45 -16.08 0.15
N ASP A 125 15.49 -16.65 -0.44
CA ASP A 125 16.82 -16.71 0.16
C ASP A 125 17.51 -15.34 0.14
N SER A 126 17.22 -14.50 -0.87
CA SER A 126 17.79 -13.15 -0.99
C SER A 126 17.07 -12.07 -0.17
N ARG A 127 15.94 -12.38 0.48
CA ARG A 127 15.07 -11.38 1.12
C ARG A 127 14.55 -11.88 2.47
N PRO A 128 14.69 -11.09 3.56
CA PRO A 128 14.07 -11.42 4.84
C PRO A 128 12.55 -11.62 4.70
N HIS A 129 12.01 -12.72 5.25
CA HIS A 129 10.58 -13.04 5.16
C HIS A 129 9.67 -11.91 5.66
N GLY A 130 10.10 -11.18 6.69
CA GLY A 130 9.37 -10.01 7.21
C GLY A 130 9.18 -8.90 6.16
N LYS A 131 10.17 -8.66 5.29
CA LYS A 131 10.04 -7.68 4.19
C LYS A 131 9.00 -8.12 3.16
N ILE A 132 8.88 -9.42 2.89
CA ILE A 132 7.86 -9.97 1.99
C ILE A 132 6.47 -9.77 2.61
N LEU A 133 6.31 -10.08 3.91
CA LEU A 133 5.05 -9.91 4.63
C LEU A 133 4.57 -8.44 4.63
N VAL A 134 5.47 -7.50 4.91
CA VAL A 134 5.17 -6.05 4.90
C VAL A 134 4.64 -5.60 3.53
N ARG A 135 5.21 -6.12 2.42
CA ARG A 135 4.73 -5.81 1.06
C ARG A 135 3.31 -6.33 0.80
N VAL A 136 2.99 -7.53 1.27
CA VAL A 136 1.67 -8.17 1.06
C VAL A 136 0.58 -7.57 1.96
N VAL A 137 0.93 -7.19 3.18
CA VAL A 137 -0.06 -6.75 4.18
C VAL A 137 -0.09 -5.22 4.27
N ASN A 138 1.00 -4.61 4.71
CA ASN A 138 1.02 -3.20 5.12
C ASN A 138 0.94 -2.25 3.92
N TYR A 139 1.69 -2.54 2.86
CA TYR A 139 1.70 -1.68 1.67
C TYR A 139 0.36 -1.71 0.95
N ILE A 140 -0.24 -2.90 0.82
CA ILE A 140 -1.58 -3.04 0.23
C ILE A 140 -2.65 -2.36 1.09
N ASN A 141 -2.61 -2.51 2.42
CA ASN A 141 -3.56 -1.83 3.31
C ASN A 141 -3.44 -0.29 3.20
N SER A 142 -2.23 0.23 3.05
CA SER A 142 -1.99 1.67 2.89
C SER A 142 -2.56 2.23 1.58
N LEU A 143 -2.82 1.39 0.58
CA LEU A 143 -3.51 1.79 -0.66
C LEU A 143 -5.03 1.84 -0.51
N SER A 144 -5.57 1.20 0.54
CA SER A 144 -7.02 1.09 0.76
C SER A 144 -7.70 2.45 0.76
N ASP A 145 -7.17 3.40 1.52
CA ASP A 145 -7.79 4.72 1.67
C ASP A 145 -7.74 5.53 0.38
N LEU A 146 -6.64 5.44 -0.36
CA LEU A 146 -6.50 6.12 -1.65
C LEU A 146 -7.48 5.60 -2.69
N LEU A 147 -7.62 4.27 -2.77
CA LEU A 147 -8.47 3.61 -3.76
C LEU A 147 -9.95 3.70 -3.39
N SER A 148 -10.27 3.66 -2.10
CA SER A 148 -11.66 3.75 -1.63
C SER A 148 -12.15 5.20 -1.68
N ASN A 149 -11.40 6.17 -1.16
CA ASN A 149 -11.94 7.52 -0.95
C ASN A 149 -11.16 8.61 -1.69
N GLY A 150 -9.85 8.45 -1.84
CA GLY A 150 -8.96 9.52 -2.31
C GLY A 150 -9.34 10.10 -3.67
N LEU A 151 -9.44 9.26 -4.71
CA LEU A 151 -9.68 9.72 -6.09
C LEU A 151 -11.00 10.47 -6.24
N VAL A 152 -12.07 9.93 -5.66
CA VAL A 152 -13.42 10.50 -5.77
C VAL A 152 -13.54 11.79 -4.99
N ASN A 153 -12.90 11.87 -3.81
CA ASN A 153 -12.88 13.10 -3.02
C ASN A 153 -12.22 14.24 -3.80
N VAL A 154 -11.08 14.00 -4.47
CA VAL A 154 -10.39 15.07 -5.21
C VAL A 154 -11.20 15.57 -6.40
N ILE A 155 -11.83 14.67 -7.16
CA ILE A 155 -12.68 15.07 -8.28
C ILE A 155 -13.90 15.85 -7.77
N THR A 156 -14.52 15.37 -6.68
CA THR A 156 -15.68 16.03 -6.08
C THR A 156 -15.31 17.38 -5.47
N ASP A 157 -14.17 17.49 -4.80
CA ASP A 157 -13.66 18.70 -4.16
C ASP A 157 -13.30 19.77 -5.21
N LEU A 158 -12.62 19.39 -6.29
CA LEU A 158 -12.35 20.28 -7.43
C LEU A 158 -13.64 20.81 -8.06
N PHE A 159 -14.60 19.92 -8.33
CA PHE A 159 -15.89 20.31 -8.88
C PHE A 159 -16.67 21.22 -7.91
N SER A 160 -16.72 20.86 -6.63
CA SER A 160 -17.39 21.64 -5.59
C SER A 160 -16.79 23.04 -5.49
N LEU A 161 -15.46 23.17 -5.55
CA LEU A 161 -14.78 24.47 -5.56
C LEU A 161 -15.21 25.32 -6.76
N ILE A 162 -15.22 24.74 -7.96
CA ILE A 162 -15.69 25.44 -9.18
C ILE A 162 -17.15 25.87 -9.04
N ALA A 163 -18.01 24.97 -8.54
CA ALA A 163 -19.42 25.25 -8.32
C ALA A 163 -19.63 26.37 -7.28
N ILE A 164 -18.92 26.34 -6.15
CA ILE A 164 -18.97 27.39 -5.12
C ILE A 164 -18.60 28.75 -5.74
N VAL A 165 -17.48 28.81 -6.48
CA VAL A 165 -17.03 30.04 -7.12
C VAL A 165 -18.07 30.56 -8.12
N PHE A 166 -18.70 29.67 -8.89
CA PHE A 166 -19.79 30.05 -9.80
C PHE A 166 -20.99 30.65 -9.05
N PHE A 167 -21.45 30.01 -7.96
CA PHE A 167 -22.53 30.55 -7.12
C PHE A 167 -22.17 31.90 -6.49
N MET A 168 -20.92 32.06 -6.02
CA MET A 168 -20.46 33.34 -5.46
C MET A 168 -20.45 34.45 -6.52
N PHE A 169 -19.94 34.19 -7.73
CA PHE A 169 -19.97 35.17 -8.83
C PHE A 169 -21.38 35.54 -9.25
N PHE A 170 -22.32 34.59 -9.20
CA PHE A 170 -23.73 34.84 -9.50
C PHE A 170 -24.38 35.79 -8.49
N ILE A 171 -23.94 35.78 -7.22
CA ILE A 171 -24.50 36.64 -6.17
C ILE A 171 -23.83 38.02 -6.14
N ASP A 172 -22.50 38.10 -6.04
CA ASP A 172 -21.75 39.37 -6.13
C ASP A 172 -20.31 39.15 -6.60
N VAL A 173 -19.97 39.75 -7.73
CA VAL A 173 -18.64 39.62 -8.36
C VAL A 173 -17.54 40.24 -7.49
N LYS A 174 -17.78 41.39 -6.85
CA LYS A 174 -16.74 42.12 -6.09
C LYS A 174 -16.39 41.39 -4.79
N LEU A 175 -17.37 40.88 -4.06
CA LEU A 175 -17.16 40.07 -2.85
C LEU A 175 -16.47 38.74 -3.21
N THR A 176 -16.77 38.17 -4.37
CA THR A 176 -16.09 36.95 -4.84
C THR A 176 -14.61 37.18 -5.13
N LEU A 177 -14.27 38.25 -5.85
CA LEU A 177 -12.87 38.61 -6.11
C LEU A 177 -12.10 38.88 -4.81
N LEU A 178 -12.74 39.50 -3.83
CA LEU A 178 -12.18 39.71 -2.49
C LEU A 178 -11.85 38.38 -1.80
N CYS A 179 -12.75 37.39 -1.88
CA CYS A 179 -12.48 36.04 -1.36
C CYS A 179 -11.31 35.37 -2.08
N MET A 180 -11.27 35.47 -3.41
CA MET A 180 -10.23 34.87 -4.24
C MET A 180 -8.84 35.47 -3.99
N MET A 181 -8.73 36.70 -3.49
CA MET A 181 -7.44 37.29 -3.10
C MET A 181 -6.74 36.53 -1.97
N GLY A 182 -7.45 35.71 -1.19
CA GLY A 182 -6.84 34.78 -0.24
C GLY A 182 -6.05 33.65 -0.90
N LEU A 183 -6.39 33.26 -2.14
CA LEU A 183 -5.76 32.11 -2.82
C LEU A 183 -4.28 32.34 -3.16
N PRO A 184 -3.86 33.46 -3.77
CA PRO A 184 -2.43 33.71 -4.02
C PRO A 184 -1.60 33.68 -2.74
N PHE A 185 -2.13 34.27 -1.66
CA PHE A 185 -1.46 34.28 -0.36
C PHE A 185 -1.30 32.86 0.20
N LEU A 186 -2.35 32.03 0.14
CA LEU A 186 -2.25 30.62 0.51
C LEU A 186 -1.22 29.88 -0.37
N GLY A 187 -1.22 30.13 -1.68
CA GLY A 187 -0.28 29.52 -2.62
C GLY A 187 1.18 29.82 -2.27
N VAL A 188 1.48 31.07 -1.89
CA VAL A 188 2.81 31.46 -1.40
C VAL A 188 3.18 30.72 -0.13
N VAL A 189 2.28 30.64 0.85
CA VAL A 189 2.54 29.92 2.11
C VAL A 189 2.81 28.43 1.84
N VAL A 190 1.98 27.78 1.03
CA VAL A 190 2.15 26.37 0.66
C VAL A 190 3.48 26.15 -0.05
N PHE A 191 3.86 27.04 -0.98
CA PHE A 191 5.12 26.96 -1.70
C PHE A 191 6.33 27.07 -0.75
N LEU A 192 6.30 28.01 0.20
CA LEU A 192 7.36 28.18 1.21
C LEU A 192 7.45 26.97 2.15
N LEU A 193 6.30 26.44 2.60
CA LEU A 193 6.26 25.31 3.52
C LEU A 193 6.63 23.98 2.85
N ARG A 194 6.43 23.81 1.54
CA ARG A 194 6.68 22.54 0.83
C ARG A 194 8.07 21.97 1.09
N LYS A 195 9.11 22.80 1.00
CA LYS A 195 10.50 22.35 1.18
C LYS A 195 10.78 21.95 2.63
N ALA A 196 10.31 22.74 3.59
CA ALA A 196 10.45 22.46 5.01
C ALA A 196 9.72 21.16 5.38
N ASN A 197 8.47 21.00 4.92
CA ASN A 197 7.65 19.83 5.21
C ASN A 197 8.26 18.55 4.63
N ARG A 198 8.79 18.61 3.40
CA ARG A 198 9.51 17.48 2.79
C ARG A 198 10.75 17.11 3.62
N LYS A 199 11.58 18.09 3.98
CA LYS A 199 12.81 17.84 4.74
C LYS A 199 12.51 17.25 6.11
N SER A 200 11.55 17.82 6.85
CA SER A 200 11.19 17.34 8.18
C SER A 200 10.63 15.92 8.13
N TRP A 201 9.79 15.58 7.13
CA TRP A 201 9.27 14.22 7.00
C TRP A 201 10.32 13.20 6.56
N GLN A 202 11.32 13.61 5.79
CA GLN A 202 12.47 12.76 5.50
C GLN A 202 13.27 12.46 6.77
N GLU A 203 13.53 13.46 7.62
CA GLU A 203 14.20 13.26 8.92
C GLU A 203 13.39 12.35 9.84
N VAL A 204 12.06 12.55 9.93
CA VAL A 204 11.17 11.69 10.69
C VAL A 204 11.24 10.24 10.21
N SER A 205 11.11 10.03 8.90
CA SER A 205 11.16 8.69 8.29
C SER A 205 12.50 8.00 8.58
N SER A 206 13.60 8.76 8.52
CA SER A 206 14.93 8.22 8.77
C SER A 206 15.11 7.79 10.23
N LYS A 207 14.79 8.67 11.19
CA LYS A 207 14.89 8.35 12.62
C LYS A 207 13.96 7.22 13.05
N GLN A 208 12.77 7.14 12.44
CA GLN A 208 11.86 6.02 12.64
C GLN A 208 12.47 4.69 12.13
N SER A 209 13.12 4.72 10.95
CA SER A 209 13.78 3.55 10.37
C SER A 209 14.91 3.04 11.27
N ASN A 210 15.78 3.94 11.74
CA ASN A 210 16.90 3.62 12.62
C ASN A 210 16.42 2.98 13.94
N MET A 211 15.39 3.57 14.57
CA MET A 211 14.79 3.02 15.78
C MET A 211 14.19 1.62 15.52
N ASN A 212 13.46 1.43 14.42
CA ASN A 212 12.88 0.13 14.08
C ASN A 212 13.95 -0.94 13.77
N ALA A 213 15.03 -0.56 13.09
CA ALA A 213 16.16 -1.45 12.81
C ALA A 213 16.82 -1.91 14.10
N TYR A 214 17.06 -0.99 15.04
CA TYR A 214 17.63 -1.33 16.35
C TYR A 214 16.72 -2.24 17.17
N ILE A 215 15.40 -2.02 17.15
CA ILE A 215 14.41 -2.91 17.79
C ILE A 215 14.51 -4.32 17.19
N HIS A 216 14.55 -4.43 15.86
CA HIS A 216 14.65 -5.72 15.18
C HIS A 216 15.94 -6.47 15.57
N GLU A 217 17.08 -5.79 15.47
CA GLU A 217 18.39 -6.35 15.87
C GLU A 217 18.40 -6.76 17.34
N SER A 218 17.80 -5.97 18.23
CA SER A 218 17.71 -6.26 19.66
C SER A 218 16.83 -7.49 19.96
N ILE A 219 15.75 -7.68 19.21
CA ILE A 219 14.87 -8.85 19.36
C ILE A 219 15.56 -10.11 18.84
N GLU A 220 16.19 -10.06 17.66
CA GLU A 220 16.96 -11.18 17.11
C GLU A 220 18.16 -11.54 18.00
N GLY A 221 18.84 -10.52 18.54
CA GLY A 221 19.99 -10.64 19.43
C GLY A 221 19.65 -10.79 20.92
N MET A 222 18.40 -11.06 21.29
CA MET A 222 17.97 -11.04 22.71
C MET A 222 18.76 -12.03 23.57
N LYS A 223 19.03 -13.24 23.05
CA LYS A 223 19.86 -14.25 23.74
C LYS A 223 21.27 -13.74 24.02
N VAL A 224 21.87 -13.01 23.07
CA VAL A 224 23.21 -12.42 23.22
C VAL A 224 23.17 -11.31 24.25
N THR A 225 22.18 -10.43 24.17
CA THR A 225 21.97 -9.33 25.13
C THR A 225 21.91 -9.87 26.57
N GLN A 226 21.09 -10.89 26.82
CA GLN A 226 20.93 -11.50 28.14
C GLN A 226 22.20 -12.26 28.59
N SER A 227 22.85 -12.98 27.67
CA SER A 227 24.09 -13.73 27.98
C SER A 227 25.24 -12.81 28.41
N PHE A 228 25.26 -11.58 27.90
CA PHE A 228 26.25 -10.56 28.24
C PHE A 228 25.75 -9.51 29.25
N ALA A 229 24.54 -9.67 29.80
CA ALA A 229 23.91 -8.73 30.73
C ALA A 229 23.97 -7.26 30.25
N ARG A 230 23.62 -7.03 28.97
CA ARG A 230 23.71 -5.70 28.30
C ARG A 230 22.39 -4.93 28.24
N GLU A 231 21.38 -5.35 28.99
CA GLU A 231 20.03 -4.79 28.93
C GLU A 231 20.01 -3.28 29.19
N GLU A 232 20.71 -2.81 30.24
CA GLU A 232 20.80 -1.37 30.55
C GLU A 232 21.46 -0.58 29.42
N LYS A 233 22.55 -1.11 28.85
CA LYS A 233 23.24 -0.42 27.76
C LYS A 233 22.39 -0.34 26.50
N ASN A 234 21.63 -1.39 26.21
CA ASN A 234 20.74 -1.42 25.07
C ASN A 234 19.52 -0.49 25.28
N LEU A 235 19.04 -0.38 26.53
CA LEU A 235 18.01 0.60 26.89
C LEU A 235 18.49 2.03 26.63
N GLU A 236 19.72 2.39 27.02
CA GLU A 236 20.29 3.72 26.74
C GLU A 236 20.29 4.05 25.24
N ILE A 237 20.69 3.09 24.39
CA ILE A 237 20.71 3.26 22.93
C ILE A 237 19.28 3.42 22.40
N PHE A 238 18.34 2.60 22.88
CA PHE A 238 16.94 2.70 22.52
C PHE A 238 16.35 4.06 22.89
N GLU A 239 16.65 4.57 24.09
CA GLU A 239 16.19 5.88 24.55
C GLU A 239 16.77 7.02 23.71
N ASP A 240 18.05 6.97 23.34
CA ASP A 240 18.66 7.96 22.45
C ASP A 240 17.96 7.98 21.07
N LEU A 241 17.81 6.81 20.43
CA LEU A 241 17.12 6.69 19.14
C LEU A 241 15.66 7.15 19.25
N GLY A 242 14.97 6.79 20.33
CA GLY A 242 13.60 7.21 20.62
C GLY A 242 13.49 8.73 20.80
N ASN A 243 14.46 9.37 21.47
CA ASN A 243 14.50 10.82 21.65
C ASN A 243 14.82 11.56 20.35
N GLN A 244 15.71 11.02 19.50
CA GLN A 244 15.95 11.55 18.15
C GLN A 244 14.68 11.49 17.30
N TYR A 245 13.99 10.34 17.28
CA TYR A 245 12.72 10.18 16.59
C TYR A 245 11.66 11.13 17.14
N ARG A 246 11.51 11.25 18.46
CA ARG A 246 10.57 12.18 19.11
C ARG A 246 10.82 13.62 18.68
N SER A 247 12.08 14.04 18.68
CA SER A 247 12.47 15.41 18.32
C SER A 247 12.18 15.71 16.85
N ALA A 248 12.52 14.78 15.95
CA ALA A 248 12.20 14.88 14.53
C ALA A 248 10.68 14.93 14.32
N TRP A 249 9.92 14.05 14.99
CA TRP A 249 8.47 13.96 14.90
C TRP A 249 7.78 15.26 15.36
N LEU A 250 8.20 15.81 16.51
CA LEU A 250 7.70 17.09 17.02
C LEU A 250 8.05 18.27 16.11
N HIS A 251 9.21 18.24 15.44
CA HIS A 251 9.57 19.25 14.43
C HIS A 251 8.69 19.11 13.18
N GLY A 252 8.56 17.89 12.64
CA GLY A 252 7.73 17.60 11.47
C GLY A 252 6.26 17.93 11.67
N ILE A 253 5.70 17.59 12.84
CA ILE A 253 4.33 17.98 13.19
C ILE A 253 4.19 19.49 13.27
N ARG A 254 5.14 20.22 13.89
CA ARG A 254 5.07 21.68 13.95
C ARG A 254 5.00 22.29 12.55
N VAL A 255 5.85 21.83 11.63
CA VAL A 255 5.84 22.30 10.23
C VAL A 255 4.51 21.97 9.54
N ARG A 256 3.99 20.74 9.72
CA ARG A 256 2.72 20.30 9.14
C ARG A 256 1.52 21.06 9.71
N PHE A 257 1.53 21.34 11.02
CA PHE A 257 0.41 21.96 11.72
C PHE A 257 0.25 23.43 11.36
N ILE A 258 1.29 24.14 10.89
CA ILE A 258 1.20 25.55 10.47
C ILE A 258 0.15 25.78 9.37
N LEU A 259 -0.06 24.81 8.47
CA LEU A 259 -0.96 24.99 7.33
C LEU A 259 -2.42 25.24 7.75
N TRP A 260 -2.92 24.50 8.76
CA TRP A 260 -4.32 24.59 9.16
C TRP A 260 -4.68 25.94 9.81
N PRO A 261 -3.94 26.46 10.81
CA PRO A 261 -4.12 27.80 11.33
C PRO A 261 -3.94 28.89 10.27
N VAL A 262 -3.02 28.73 9.31
CA VAL A 262 -2.90 29.74 8.24
C VAL A 262 -4.17 29.79 7.39
N VAL A 263 -4.69 28.64 6.96
CA VAL A 263 -5.95 28.60 6.19
C VAL A 263 -7.11 29.18 6.99
N ASP A 264 -7.22 28.82 8.27
CA ASP A 264 -8.28 29.31 9.16
C ASP A 264 -8.20 30.83 9.39
N ASN A 265 -6.99 31.37 9.59
CA ASN A 265 -6.76 32.82 9.69
C ASN A 265 -7.09 33.53 8.37
N ILE A 266 -6.68 32.99 7.22
CA ILE A 266 -7.03 33.57 5.92
C ILE A 266 -8.56 33.57 5.74
N SER A 267 -9.23 32.46 6.05
CA SER A 267 -10.68 32.32 5.99
C SER A 267 -11.39 33.34 6.89
N THR A 268 -10.92 33.48 8.13
CA THR A 268 -11.48 34.40 9.13
C THR A 268 -11.26 35.86 8.73
N LEU A 269 -10.05 36.23 8.31
CA LEU A 269 -9.74 37.57 7.81
C LEU A 269 -10.57 37.90 6.57
N THR A 270 -10.66 36.98 5.63
CA THR A 270 -11.48 37.13 4.41
C THR A 270 -12.95 37.35 4.77
N SER A 271 -13.48 36.57 5.73
CA SER A 271 -14.84 36.73 6.24
C SER A 271 -15.05 38.09 6.92
N ALA A 272 -14.09 38.55 7.70
CA ALA A 272 -14.14 39.86 8.35
C ALA A 272 -14.13 41.01 7.32
N PHE A 273 -13.25 40.95 6.30
CA PHE A 273 -13.23 41.93 5.22
C PHE A 273 -14.54 41.96 4.43
N ILE A 274 -15.10 40.79 4.13
CA ILE A 274 -16.41 40.68 3.46
C ILE A 274 -17.52 41.27 4.32
N TYR A 275 -17.48 41.07 5.64
CA TYR A 275 -18.45 41.66 6.56
C TYR A 275 -18.35 43.20 6.56
N VAL A 276 -17.15 43.76 6.72
CA VAL A 276 -16.95 45.22 6.74
C VAL A 276 -17.37 45.85 5.41
N ILE A 277 -16.90 45.30 4.29
CA ILE A 277 -17.21 45.84 2.96
C ILE A 277 -18.69 45.64 2.62
N GLY A 278 -19.25 44.48 2.92
CA GLY A 278 -20.64 44.20 2.63
C GLY A 278 -21.61 45.02 3.48
N VAL A 279 -21.33 45.24 4.77
CA VAL A 279 -22.10 46.15 5.64
C VAL A 279 -22.04 47.58 5.10
N SER A 280 -20.86 48.07 4.70
CA SER A 280 -20.72 49.42 4.11
C SER A 280 -21.52 49.60 2.81
N ARG A 281 -21.85 48.49 2.13
CA ARG A 281 -22.58 48.46 0.85
C ARG A 281 -24.05 48.05 0.99
N LEU A 282 -24.58 47.95 2.21
CA LEU A 282 -25.99 47.64 2.44
C LEU A 282 -26.92 48.67 1.77
N ASN A 283 -26.52 49.94 1.79
CA ASN A 283 -27.26 51.02 1.14
C ASN A 283 -27.05 51.09 -0.39
N GLN A 284 -26.23 50.21 -0.96
CA GLN A 284 -25.83 50.20 -2.38
C GLN A 284 -26.29 48.92 -3.11
N GLY A 285 -27.29 48.20 -2.56
CA GLY A 285 -27.91 47.04 -3.20
C GLY A 285 -27.43 45.68 -2.71
N ILE A 286 -26.53 45.60 -1.73
CA ILE A 286 -26.23 44.35 -1.01
C ILE A 286 -27.23 44.19 0.14
N THR A 287 -27.82 43.01 0.29
CA THR A 287 -28.78 42.73 1.37
C THR A 287 -28.11 41.97 2.52
N VAL A 288 -28.79 41.91 3.67
CA VAL A 288 -28.31 41.13 4.83
C VAL A 288 -28.27 39.63 4.50
N GLY A 289 -29.22 39.12 3.72
CA GLY A 289 -29.22 37.74 3.23
C GLY A 289 -28.01 37.42 2.34
N VAL A 290 -27.61 38.35 1.46
CA VAL A 290 -26.39 38.18 0.63
C VAL A 290 -25.17 37.98 1.53
N LEU A 291 -25.03 38.78 2.60
CA LEU A 291 -23.89 38.68 3.52
C LEU A 291 -23.85 37.31 4.23
N ILE A 292 -24.99 36.86 4.74
CA ILE A 292 -25.10 35.58 5.46
C ILE A 292 -24.82 34.39 4.52
N ALA A 293 -25.33 34.45 3.29
CA ALA A 293 -25.04 33.44 2.28
C ALA A 293 -23.56 33.43 1.91
N PHE A 294 -22.94 34.59 1.72
CA PHE A 294 -21.51 34.70 1.40
C PHE A 294 -20.63 34.10 2.49
N ILE A 295 -20.88 34.38 3.77
CA ILE A 295 -20.13 33.79 4.89
C ILE A 295 -20.22 32.25 4.86
N SER A 296 -21.41 31.74 4.56
CA SER A 296 -21.61 30.29 4.41
C SER A 296 -20.85 29.71 3.22
N TYR A 297 -20.76 30.42 2.09
CA TYR A 297 -19.96 29.99 0.94
C TYR A 297 -18.45 30.06 1.20
N ILE A 298 -17.95 31.07 1.93
CA ILE A 298 -16.52 31.20 2.27
C ILE A 298 -16.04 29.98 3.05
N SER A 299 -16.76 29.58 4.11
CA SER A 299 -16.38 28.39 4.89
C SER A 299 -16.30 27.12 4.04
N ARG A 300 -17.20 26.98 3.07
CA ARG A 300 -17.23 25.84 2.12
C ARG A 300 -16.15 25.92 1.05
N PHE A 301 -15.73 27.13 0.67
CA PHE A 301 -14.68 27.36 -0.32
C PHE A 301 -13.31 26.89 0.18
N TRP A 302 -12.99 27.11 1.47
CA TRP A 302 -11.69 26.75 2.04
C TRP A 302 -11.52 25.25 2.34
N GLY A 303 -12.60 24.53 2.62
CA GLY A 303 -12.57 23.09 2.96
C GLY A 303 -11.87 22.21 1.90
N PRO A 304 -12.31 22.23 0.63
CA PRO A 304 -11.71 21.46 -0.47
C PRO A 304 -10.20 21.67 -0.64
N ILE A 305 -9.72 22.88 -0.39
CA ILE A 305 -8.31 23.24 -0.56
C ILE A 305 -7.42 22.50 0.45
N ILE A 306 -7.90 22.33 1.69
CA ILE A 306 -7.20 21.57 2.73
C ILE A 306 -7.15 20.08 2.37
N ASN A 307 -8.26 19.53 1.89
CA ASN A 307 -8.36 18.11 1.51
C ASN A 307 -7.39 17.76 0.38
N MET A 308 -7.29 18.60 -0.65
CA MET A 308 -6.37 18.40 -1.78
C MET A 308 -4.91 18.33 -1.32
N SER A 309 -4.52 19.14 -0.34
CA SER A 309 -3.15 19.14 0.22
C SER A 309 -2.84 17.83 0.95
N ASN A 310 -3.80 17.28 1.69
CA ASN A 310 -3.64 15.98 2.35
C ASN A 310 -3.56 14.84 1.31
N PHE A 311 -4.41 14.87 0.28
CA PHE A 311 -4.41 13.87 -0.78
C PHE A 311 -3.09 13.82 -1.55
N TYR A 312 -2.46 14.97 -1.83
CA TYR A 312 -1.15 15.02 -2.48
C TYR A 312 -0.08 14.23 -1.70
N ASN A 313 -0.05 14.37 -0.38
CA ASN A 313 0.87 13.62 0.46
C ASN A 313 0.57 12.11 0.41
N SER A 314 -0.71 11.73 0.45
CA SER A 314 -1.11 10.33 0.33
C SER A 314 -0.68 9.72 -1.01
N ILE A 315 -0.79 10.46 -2.12
CA ILE A 315 -0.28 9.99 -3.43
C ILE A 315 1.22 9.70 -3.35
N ILE A 316 2.04 10.59 -2.79
CA ILE A 316 3.48 10.40 -2.71
C ILE A 316 3.83 9.13 -1.92
N THR A 317 3.22 8.97 -0.75
CA THR A 317 3.47 7.80 0.10
C THR A 317 3.04 6.50 -0.60
N SER A 318 1.86 6.49 -1.19
CA SER A 318 1.35 5.31 -1.88
C SER A 318 2.15 4.97 -3.14
N MET A 319 2.72 5.95 -3.84
CA MET A 319 3.61 5.70 -4.98
C MET A 319 4.82 4.85 -4.59
N ALA A 320 5.43 5.12 -3.43
CA ALA A 320 6.55 4.32 -2.93
C ALA A 320 6.13 2.88 -2.62
N TYR A 321 4.94 2.68 -2.04
CA TYR A 321 4.41 1.35 -1.76
C TYR A 321 4.06 0.58 -3.02
N LEU A 322 3.54 1.27 -4.04
CA LEU A 322 3.20 0.67 -5.32
C LEU A 322 4.40 0.21 -6.11
N GLU A 323 5.48 0.99 -6.08
CA GLU A 323 6.75 0.59 -6.65
C GLU A 323 7.19 -0.75 -6.07
N ARG A 324 7.15 -0.91 -4.73
CA ARG A 324 7.54 -2.17 -4.06
C ARG A 324 6.60 -3.35 -4.34
N ILE A 325 5.29 -3.10 -4.43
CA ILE A 325 4.31 -4.14 -4.76
C ILE A 325 4.54 -4.62 -6.19
N PHE A 326 4.65 -3.69 -7.15
CA PHE A 326 4.87 -4.05 -8.54
C PHE A 326 6.25 -4.60 -8.82
N GLU A 327 7.29 -4.17 -8.08
CA GLU A 327 8.61 -4.81 -8.08
C GLU A 327 8.49 -6.31 -7.75
N THR A 328 7.68 -6.69 -6.76
CA THR A 328 7.43 -8.10 -6.44
C THR A 328 6.56 -8.79 -7.49
N MET A 329 5.51 -8.15 -8.01
CA MET A 329 4.67 -8.73 -9.06
C MET A 329 5.41 -8.92 -10.39
N ASP A 330 6.44 -8.12 -10.65
CA ASP A 330 7.26 -8.17 -11.87
C ASP A 330 8.49 -9.06 -11.74
N GLU A 331 8.78 -9.55 -10.53
CA GLU A 331 9.82 -10.55 -10.31
C GLU A 331 9.47 -11.81 -11.10
N LYS A 332 10.39 -12.25 -11.96
CA LYS A 332 10.14 -13.40 -12.84
C LYS A 332 10.61 -14.68 -12.17
N PRO A 333 9.81 -15.76 -12.20
CA PRO A 333 10.28 -17.09 -11.83
C PRO A 333 11.50 -17.50 -12.67
N SER A 334 12.63 -17.78 -12.01
CA SER A 334 13.85 -18.25 -12.68
C SER A 334 13.78 -19.73 -13.04
N VAL A 335 12.90 -20.48 -12.39
CA VAL A 335 12.66 -21.90 -12.63
C VAL A 335 11.22 -22.06 -13.10
N VAL A 336 11.04 -22.23 -14.40
CA VAL A 336 9.76 -22.52 -15.06
C VAL A 336 9.89 -23.74 -15.94
N ASN A 337 8.76 -24.40 -16.23
CA ASN A 337 8.70 -25.44 -17.25
C ASN A 337 9.13 -24.83 -18.60
N ALA A 338 10.00 -25.53 -19.34
CA ALA A 338 10.31 -25.17 -20.72
C ALA A 338 9.04 -25.33 -21.59
N GLU A 339 8.94 -24.59 -22.70
CA GLU A 339 7.77 -24.69 -23.59
C GLU A 339 7.58 -26.11 -24.16
N ASP A 340 8.68 -26.85 -24.32
CA ASP A 340 8.75 -28.24 -24.77
C ASP A 340 8.92 -29.26 -23.63
N ALA A 341 8.67 -28.85 -22.38
CA ALA A 341 8.79 -29.75 -21.24
C ALA A 341 7.79 -30.91 -21.32
N ILE A 342 8.28 -32.12 -21.09
CA ILE A 342 7.46 -33.34 -21.07
C ILE A 342 7.17 -33.80 -19.65
N ASP A 343 6.10 -34.55 -19.45
CA ASP A 343 5.91 -35.25 -18.18
C ASP A 343 6.90 -36.41 -18.08
N ILE A 344 7.68 -36.45 -16.99
CA ILE A 344 8.59 -37.55 -16.74
C ILE A 344 7.77 -38.82 -16.42
N PRO A 345 8.10 -39.98 -17.04
CA PRO A 345 7.45 -41.23 -16.69
C PRO A 345 7.76 -41.66 -15.24
N GLU A 346 7.24 -42.83 -14.85
CA GLU A 346 7.54 -43.41 -13.55
C GLU A 346 9.06 -43.57 -13.37
N ILE A 347 9.60 -42.94 -12.33
CA ILE A 347 11.04 -42.87 -12.07
C ILE A 347 11.51 -44.21 -11.49
N VAL A 348 12.51 -44.81 -12.13
CA VAL A 348 13.25 -45.98 -11.66
C VAL A 348 14.31 -45.55 -10.64
N GLY A 349 14.94 -44.38 -10.83
CA GLY A 349 15.77 -43.73 -9.81
C GLY A 349 17.26 -43.63 -10.13
N ARG A 350 17.66 -43.75 -11.40
CA ARG A 350 19.04 -43.54 -11.84
C ARG A 350 19.34 -42.03 -11.88
N VAL A 351 20.40 -41.59 -11.21
CA VAL A 351 20.78 -40.17 -11.15
C VAL A 351 22.15 -39.95 -11.77
N GLU A 352 22.28 -38.94 -12.63
CA GLU A 352 23.54 -38.59 -13.28
C GLU A 352 23.76 -37.07 -13.30
N LEU A 353 24.91 -36.63 -12.78
CA LEU A 353 25.41 -35.27 -12.97
C LEU A 353 26.54 -35.31 -14.00
N GLU A 354 26.46 -34.45 -15.03
CA GLU A 354 27.44 -34.34 -16.10
C GLU A 354 28.06 -32.94 -16.11
N ASN A 355 29.29 -32.82 -15.59
CA ASN A 355 30.11 -31.60 -15.56
C ASN A 355 29.35 -30.38 -15.00
N VAL A 356 28.59 -30.59 -13.92
CA VAL A 356 27.71 -29.58 -13.36
C VAL A 356 28.50 -28.48 -12.68
N THR A 357 28.26 -27.23 -13.10
CA THR A 357 28.78 -26.01 -12.48
C THR A 357 27.60 -25.15 -12.03
N PHE A 358 27.66 -24.62 -10.82
CA PHE A 358 26.57 -23.83 -10.25
C PHE A 358 27.05 -22.75 -9.29
N ALA A 359 26.41 -21.59 -9.37
CA ALA A 359 26.61 -20.44 -8.49
C ALA A 359 25.26 -19.85 -8.04
N TYR A 360 25.13 -19.51 -6.75
CA TYR A 360 23.96 -18.75 -6.25
C TYR A 360 24.03 -17.27 -6.65
N GLU A 361 25.24 -16.71 -6.71
CA GLU A 361 25.54 -15.36 -7.16
C GLU A 361 26.55 -15.43 -8.31
N GLU A 362 26.37 -14.60 -9.33
CA GLU A 362 27.27 -14.57 -10.48
C GLU A 362 28.73 -14.38 -10.04
N GLY A 363 29.62 -15.24 -10.52
CA GLY A 363 31.05 -15.19 -10.23
C GLY A 363 31.49 -15.92 -8.96
N GLN A 364 30.58 -16.54 -8.21
CA GLN A 364 30.91 -17.36 -7.03
C GLN A 364 30.40 -18.80 -7.18
N ASN A 365 31.18 -19.63 -7.86
CA ASN A 365 30.84 -21.04 -8.04
C ASN A 365 30.87 -21.79 -6.70
N VAL A 366 29.79 -22.51 -6.41
CA VAL A 366 29.68 -23.44 -5.28
C VAL A 366 29.98 -24.87 -5.72
N LEU A 367 29.63 -25.20 -6.97
CA LEU A 367 29.98 -26.47 -7.61
C LEU A 367 30.78 -26.15 -8.89
N GLU A 368 31.84 -26.90 -9.13
CA GLU A 368 32.67 -26.77 -10.33
C GLU A 368 32.90 -28.14 -10.96
N ASN A 369 32.41 -28.34 -12.19
CA ASN A 369 32.61 -29.56 -12.99
C ASN A 369 32.30 -30.88 -12.25
N VAL A 370 31.21 -30.91 -11.47
CA VAL A 370 30.82 -32.08 -10.69
C VAL A 370 30.19 -33.15 -11.59
N SER A 371 30.74 -34.36 -11.55
CA SER A 371 30.28 -35.51 -12.33
C SER A 371 30.22 -36.76 -11.48
N PHE A 372 29.03 -37.39 -11.39
CA PHE A 372 28.86 -38.70 -10.75
C PHE A 372 27.57 -39.38 -11.22
N LYS A 373 27.48 -40.69 -10.96
CA LYS A 373 26.33 -41.54 -11.28
C LYS A 373 25.90 -42.33 -10.05
N VAL A 374 24.60 -42.52 -9.90
CA VAL A 374 23.97 -43.31 -8.83
C VAL A 374 22.99 -44.27 -9.48
N GLU A 375 23.08 -45.55 -9.14
CA GLU A 375 22.21 -46.58 -9.70
C GLU A 375 20.94 -46.75 -8.84
N PRO A 376 19.83 -47.25 -9.42
CA PRO A 376 18.60 -47.47 -8.70
C PRO A 376 18.77 -48.35 -7.45
N GLY A 377 18.27 -47.88 -6.31
CA GLY A 377 18.35 -48.59 -5.02
C GLY A 377 19.63 -48.32 -4.21
N ASP A 378 20.60 -47.59 -4.77
CA ASP A 378 21.81 -47.22 -4.04
C ASP A 378 21.50 -46.26 -2.89
N THR A 379 22.18 -46.47 -1.76
CA THR A 379 22.23 -45.50 -0.66
C THR A 379 23.56 -44.75 -0.70
N ILE A 380 23.50 -43.45 -1.01
CA ILE A 380 24.69 -42.61 -1.16
C ILE A 380 24.79 -41.61 -0.02
N ALA A 381 25.99 -41.42 0.51
CA ALA A 381 26.30 -40.39 1.49
C ALA A 381 27.19 -39.31 0.86
N LEU A 382 26.71 -38.05 0.88
CA LEU A 382 27.52 -36.88 0.51
C LEU A 382 28.27 -36.38 1.74
N VAL A 383 29.61 -36.49 1.74
CA VAL A 383 30.47 -36.13 2.89
C VAL A 383 31.43 -35.01 2.51
N GLY A 384 31.64 -34.06 3.42
CA GLY A 384 32.58 -32.95 3.23
C GLY A 384 32.34 -31.82 4.23
N PRO A 385 33.26 -30.84 4.33
CA PRO A 385 33.10 -29.70 5.23
C PRO A 385 31.87 -28.84 4.88
N THR A 386 31.41 -28.01 5.82
CA THR A 386 30.39 -26.99 5.55
C THR A 386 30.84 -26.10 4.38
N GLY A 387 29.93 -25.80 3.45
CA GLY A 387 30.25 -25.03 2.25
C GLY A 387 30.71 -25.87 1.04
N ALA A 388 30.94 -27.18 1.18
CA ALA A 388 31.34 -28.06 0.07
C ALA A 388 30.24 -28.34 -0.98
N GLY A 389 29.13 -27.59 -1.00
CA GLY A 389 28.07 -27.75 -2.01
C GLY A 389 27.14 -28.96 -1.83
N LYS A 390 27.20 -29.70 -0.72
CA LYS A 390 26.36 -30.88 -0.47
C LYS A 390 24.85 -30.60 -0.59
N THR A 391 24.37 -29.56 0.09
CA THR A 391 22.97 -29.12 0.03
C THR A 391 22.60 -28.62 -1.36
N THR A 392 23.56 -28.01 -2.07
CA THR A 392 23.39 -27.53 -3.44
C THR A 392 23.13 -28.67 -4.42
N ILE A 393 23.77 -29.82 -4.26
CA ILE A 393 23.49 -31.02 -5.08
C ILE A 393 22.02 -31.45 -4.91
N VAL A 394 21.53 -31.53 -3.67
CA VAL A 394 20.11 -31.86 -3.39
C VAL A 394 19.17 -30.83 -4.04
N ASN A 395 19.48 -29.54 -3.89
CA ASN A 395 18.68 -28.46 -4.47
C ASN A 395 18.61 -28.52 -6.01
N LEU A 396 19.69 -28.92 -6.68
CA LEU A 396 19.73 -29.09 -8.13
C LEU A 396 18.95 -30.32 -8.59
N LEU A 397 19.04 -31.43 -7.85
CA LEU A 397 18.24 -32.64 -8.13
C LEU A 397 16.74 -32.37 -7.99
N SER A 398 16.33 -31.63 -6.96
CA SER A 398 14.94 -31.22 -6.75
C SER A 398 14.48 -30.07 -7.66
N ARG A 399 15.38 -29.57 -8.52
CA ARG A 399 15.20 -28.42 -9.40
C ARG A 399 14.62 -27.22 -8.64
N PHE A 400 15.14 -26.95 -7.45
CA PHE A 400 14.93 -25.67 -6.75
C PHE A 400 15.75 -24.55 -7.40
N TYR A 401 16.84 -24.95 -8.06
CA TYR A 401 17.72 -24.13 -8.87
C TYR A 401 18.02 -24.86 -10.19
N ASN A 402 18.31 -24.11 -11.25
CA ASN A 402 18.86 -24.67 -12.48
C ASN A 402 20.39 -24.60 -12.43
N ALA A 403 21.07 -25.62 -12.95
CA ALA A 403 22.52 -25.59 -13.10
C ALA A 403 22.94 -24.46 -14.05
N THR A 404 24.08 -23.82 -13.77
CA THR A 404 24.64 -22.75 -14.61
C THR A 404 25.26 -23.34 -15.88
N ASP A 405 25.94 -24.48 -15.74
CA ASP A 405 26.47 -25.27 -16.85
C ASP A 405 26.42 -26.77 -16.50
N GLY A 406 26.52 -27.63 -17.51
CA GLY A 406 26.38 -29.08 -17.37
C GLY A 406 24.91 -29.54 -17.31
N LYS A 407 24.70 -30.82 -16.96
CA LYS A 407 23.37 -31.43 -16.93
C LYS A 407 23.13 -32.24 -15.67
N VAL A 408 21.91 -32.17 -15.16
CA VAL A 408 21.41 -33.01 -14.07
C VAL A 408 20.32 -33.89 -14.67
N LYS A 409 20.48 -35.21 -14.59
CA LYS A 409 19.57 -36.19 -15.19
C LYS A 409 19.00 -37.15 -14.17
N ILE A 410 17.75 -37.53 -14.38
CA ILE A 410 17.08 -38.64 -13.71
C ILE A 410 16.52 -39.57 -14.79
N ASP A 411 16.90 -40.85 -14.75
CA ASP A 411 16.56 -41.87 -15.75
C ASP A 411 16.81 -41.41 -17.20
N ASP A 412 17.98 -40.80 -17.42
CA ASP A 412 18.43 -40.21 -18.69
C ASP A 412 17.64 -38.97 -19.16
N TYR A 413 16.60 -38.53 -18.43
CA TYR A 413 15.91 -37.27 -18.67
C TYR A 413 16.62 -36.11 -17.97
N ASP A 414 16.95 -35.06 -18.73
CA ASP A 414 17.42 -33.80 -18.15
C ASP A 414 16.29 -33.15 -17.33
N VAL A 415 16.56 -32.87 -16.05
CA VAL A 415 15.55 -32.30 -15.14
C VAL A 415 15.01 -30.96 -15.62
N GLN A 416 15.76 -30.22 -16.46
CA GLN A 416 15.31 -28.96 -17.04
C GLN A 416 14.28 -29.13 -18.18
N LYS A 417 14.22 -30.32 -18.79
CA LYS A 417 13.35 -30.65 -19.93
C LYS A 417 12.07 -31.39 -19.54
N VAL A 418 11.84 -31.61 -18.25
CA VAL A 418 10.61 -32.21 -17.74
C VAL A 418 9.77 -31.19 -16.98
N THR A 419 8.50 -31.48 -16.76
CA THR A 419 7.63 -30.62 -15.93
C THR A 419 8.04 -30.71 -14.45
N LEU A 420 8.01 -29.58 -13.74
CA LEU A 420 8.33 -29.51 -12.31
C LEU A 420 7.37 -30.36 -11.48
N GLU A 421 6.09 -30.39 -11.84
CA GLU A 421 5.07 -31.18 -11.16
C GLU A 421 5.36 -32.69 -11.26
N SER A 422 5.66 -33.20 -12.47
CA SER A 422 5.90 -34.63 -12.67
C SER A 422 7.18 -35.11 -11.98
N LEU A 423 8.23 -34.28 -11.96
CA LEU A 423 9.48 -34.54 -11.25
C LEU A 423 9.27 -34.57 -9.73
N ARG A 424 8.69 -33.51 -9.15
CA ARG A 424 8.61 -33.35 -7.69
C ARG A 424 7.59 -34.28 -7.05
N LYS A 425 6.54 -34.70 -7.77
CA LYS A 425 5.55 -35.68 -7.27
C LYS A 425 6.16 -37.04 -6.95
N GLN A 426 7.28 -37.37 -7.59
CA GLN A 426 7.97 -38.65 -7.47
C GLN A 426 9.22 -38.58 -6.59
N MET A 427 9.48 -37.43 -5.95
CA MET A 427 10.66 -37.20 -5.12
C MET A 427 10.29 -36.89 -3.67
N GLY A 428 10.94 -37.57 -2.73
CA GLY A 428 10.94 -37.21 -1.32
C GLY A 428 12.15 -36.33 -1.00
N VAL A 429 11.92 -35.16 -0.39
CA VAL A 429 12.99 -34.26 0.05
C VAL A 429 12.80 -33.93 1.52
N MET A 430 13.82 -34.21 2.34
CA MET A 430 13.86 -33.80 3.74
C MET A 430 14.96 -32.75 3.91
N LEU A 431 14.57 -31.52 4.24
CA LEU A 431 15.49 -30.42 4.46
C LEU A 431 16.07 -30.49 5.88
N GLN A 432 17.24 -29.86 6.08
CA GLN A 432 17.90 -29.78 7.39
C GLN A 432 16.99 -29.08 8.43
N ASP A 433 16.33 -28.00 8.02
CA ASP A 433 15.31 -27.30 8.80
C ASP A 433 13.93 -27.75 8.30
N THR A 434 13.30 -28.69 9.03
CA THR A 434 11.95 -29.17 8.72
C THR A 434 10.89 -28.13 9.07
N PHE A 435 9.94 -27.92 8.18
CA PHE A 435 8.78 -27.06 8.40
C PHE A 435 7.50 -27.87 8.57
N ILE A 436 6.65 -27.48 9.52
CA ILE A 436 5.34 -28.10 9.78
C ILE A 436 4.30 -26.99 9.73
N PHE A 437 3.22 -27.21 8.99
CA PHE A 437 2.10 -26.27 8.90
C PHE A 437 1.24 -26.32 10.15
N SER A 438 0.65 -25.18 10.52
CA SER A 438 -0.37 -25.14 11.56
C SER A 438 -1.58 -25.99 11.13
N GLY A 439 -1.95 -26.96 11.95
CA GLY A 439 -2.99 -27.96 11.63
C GLY A 439 -2.83 -29.19 12.52
N THR A 440 -3.49 -30.30 12.17
CA THR A 440 -3.27 -31.56 12.87
C THR A 440 -1.99 -32.25 12.36
N ILE A 441 -1.46 -33.19 13.16
CA ILE A 441 -0.35 -34.05 12.70
C ILE A 441 -0.80 -34.86 11.48
N MET A 442 -2.05 -35.36 11.49
CA MET A 442 -2.63 -36.11 10.39
C MET A 442 -2.62 -35.30 9.07
N ASP A 443 -2.99 -34.02 9.12
CA ASP A 443 -2.99 -33.15 7.94
C ASP A 443 -1.59 -32.91 7.39
N ASN A 444 -0.59 -32.77 8.27
CA ASN A 444 0.80 -32.59 7.87
C ASN A 444 1.38 -33.85 7.21
N ILE A 445 1.05 -35.05 7.70
CA ILE A 445 1.47 -36.29 7.05
C ILE A 445 0.74 -36.46 5.70
N ARG A 446 -0.56 -36.16 5.66
CA ARG A 446 -1.40 -36.20 4.45
C ARG A 446 -0.98 -35.19 3.38
N TYR A 447 -0.20 -34.17 3.72
CA TYR A 447 0.25 -33.14 2.78
C TYR A 447 0.98 -33.71 1.55
N GLY A 448 1.67 -34.85 1.69
CA GLY A 448 2.33 -35.54 0.57
C GLY A 448 1.37 -36.27 -0.39
N LYS A 449 0.17 -36.65 0.07
CA LYS A 449 -0.88 -37.32 -0.71
C LYS A 449 -2.25 -36.91 -0.14
N LEU A 450 -2.81 -35.83 -0.70
CA LEU A 450 -4.00 -35.16 -0.16
C LEU A 450 -5.25 -36.05 -0.08
N ASP A 451 -5.32 -37.09 -0.90
CA ASP A 451 -6.40 -38.08 -0.97
C ASP A 451 -6.14 -39.34 -0.13
N ALA A 452 -5.07 -39.37 0.67
CA ALA A 452 -4.76 -40.51 1.53
C ALA A 452 -5.77 -40.71 2.67
N THR A 453 -6.19 -41.96 2.91
CA THR A 453 -7.10 -42.27 4.01
C THR A 453 -6.42 -42.14 5.37
N ASP A 454 -7.19 -42.03 6.46
CA ASP A 454 -6.62 -42.01 7.81
C ASP A 454 -5.78 -43.26 8.11
N GLU A 455 -6.20 -44.42 7.60
CA GLU A 455 -5.46 -45.67 7.75
C GLU A 455 -4.11 -45.64 7.02
N GLU A 456 -4.08 -45.14 5.76
CA GLU A 456 -2.83 -44.99 5.01
C GLU A 456 -1.84 -44.07 5.74
N VAL A 457 -2.34 -42.98 6.33
CA VAL A 457 -1.52 -42.05 7.11
C VAL A 457 -0.97 -42.70 8.38
N ILE A 458 -1.78 -43.48 9.10
CA ILE A 458 -1.35 -44.21 10.30
C ILE A 458 -0.29 -45.26 9.94
N GLU A 459 -0.47 -46.01 8.85
CA GLU A 459 0.50 -47.01 8.40
C GLU A 459 1.83 -46.36 7.99
N ALA A 460 1.79 -45.21 7.32
CA ALA A 460 3.00 -44.43 7.03
C ALA A 460 3.72 -43.98 8.32
N ALA A 461 2.98 -43.49 9.31
CA ALA A 461 3.54 -43.10 10.62
C ALA A 461 4.18 -44.29 11.35
N LYS A 462 3.54 -45.47 11.34
CA LYS A 462 4.10 -46.69 11.93
C LYS A 462 5.38 -47.14 11.24
N ALA A 463 5.43 -47.07 9.91
CA ALA A 463 6.60 -47.48 9.11
C ALA A 463 7.87 -46.71 9.50
N VAL A 464 7.73 -45.44 9.88
CA VAL A 464 8.84 -44.57 10.34
C VAL A 464 8.94 -44.44 11.86
N ARG A 465 8.18 -45.25 12.62
CA ARG A 465 8.14 -45.25 14.09
C ARG A 465 7.73 -43.90 14.71
N ALA A 466 6.79 -43.20 14.07
CA ALA A 466 6.24 -41.91 14.49
C ALA A 466 4.74 -41.97 14.84
N HIS A 467 4.18 -43.16 15.10
CA HIS A 467 2.77 -43.37 15.47
C HIS A 467 2.49 -43.04 16.93
#